data_AF-A0A967PRH7-F1
#
_entry.id   AF-A0A967PRH7-F1
#
_cell.length_a   1.000
_cell.length_b   1.000
_cell.length_c   1.000
_cell.angle_alpha   90.00
_cell.angle_beta   90.00
_cell.angle_gamma   90.00
#
_symmetry.space_group_name_H-M   'P 1'
#
loop_
_entity.id
_entity.type
_entity.pdbx_description
1 polymer ?
#
loop_
_entity_poly.entity_id
_entity_poly.type
_entity_poly.pdbx_seq_one_letter_code
_entity_poly.pdbx_strand_id
1 'polypeptide(L)'
;PEVVDEMVRAFEETEGHLSFRLLAALEAGQAAGGDRRGMQSAAMLIVQEDGGVWLNNDVVLRLQVDDAPEPIAELRRLVEIAARQRE
;
A
#
# COMPACT_ATOMS: atom_id res chain seq x y z
N PRO A 1 -7.39 18.62 -5.45
CA PRO A 1 -8.42 18.02 -4.58
C PRO A 1 -8.70 16.58 -4.98
N GLU A 2 -8.98 16.37 -6.28
CA GLU A 2 -9.38 15.07 -6.86
C GLU A 2 -8.48 13.88 -6.49
N VAL A 3 -7.15 14.03 -6.49
CA VAL A 3 -6.22 12.97 -6.07
C VAL A 3 -6.54 12.44 -4.67
N VAL A 4 -6.69 13.33 -3.69
CA VAL A 4 -6.93 12.92 -2.30
C VAL A 4 -8.34 12.36 -2.14
N ASP A 5 -9.32 12.94 -2.81
CA ASP A 5 -10.71 12.49 -2.74
C ASP A 5 -10.85 11.06 -3.30
N GLU A 6 -10.19 10.76 -4.42
CA GLU A 6 -10.17 9.42 -5.03
C GLU A 6 -9.40 8.40 -4.17
N MET A 7 -8.30 8.81 -3.52
CA MET A 7 -7.59 7.95 -2.56
C MET A 7 -8.49 7.56 -1.38
N VAL A 8 -9.22 8.52 -0.80
CA VAL A 8 -10.14 8.28 0.32
C VAL A 8 -11.27 7.36 -0.13
N ARG A 9 -11.91 7.66 -1.26
CA ARG A 9 -13.00 6.84 -1.80
C ARG A 9 -12.56 5.38 -1.99
N ALA A 10 -11.44 5.16 -2.68
CA ALA A 10 -10.93 3.81 -2.94
C ALA A 10 -10.58 3.05 -1.65
N PHE A 11 -10.04 3.75 -0.64
CA PHE A 11 -9.75 3.14 0.67
C PHE A 11 -11.02 2.71 1.42
N GLU A 12 -12.07 3.53 1.37
CA GLU A 12 -13.34 3.27 2.06
C GLU A 12 -14.17 2.18 1.38
N GLU A 13 -14.16 2.13 0.04
CA GLU A 13 -14.91 1.17 -0.76
C GLU A 13 -14.23 -0.20 -0.89
N THR A 14 -12.90 -0.26 -0.76
CA THR A 14 -12.18 -1.53 -0.84
C THR A 14 -12.32 -2.31 0.47
N GLU A 15 -12.74 -3.57 0.35
CA GLU A 15 -12.86 -4.49 1.47
C GLU A 15 -11.59 -5.36 1.65
N GLY A 16 -11.54 -6.09 2.76
CA GLY A 16 -10.46 -7.03 3.07
C GLY A 16 -9.34 -6.41 3.94
N HIS A 17 -8.19 -7.07 3.93
CA HIS A 17 -7.05 -6.68 4.78
C HIS A 17 -6.58 -5.25 4.47
N LEU A 18 -6.13 -4.53 5.49
CA LEU A 18 -5.72 -3.12 5.40
C LEU A 18 -4.70 -2.85 4.28
N SER A 19 -3.84 -3.82 3.97
CA SER A 19 -2.88 -3.71 2.85
C SER A 19 -3.55 -3.54 1.49
N PHE A 20 -4.66 -4.21 1.22
CA PHE A 20 -5.39 -4.07 -0.04
C PHE A 20 -6.09 -2.72 -0.14
N ARG A 21 -6.64 -2.24 0.98
CA ARG A 21 -7.30 -0.93 1.06
C ARG A 21 -6.33 0.21 0.81
N LEU A 22 -5.16 0.16 1.46
CA LEU A 22 -4.08 1.14 1.25
C LEU A 22 -3.52 1.08 -0.17
N LEU A 23 -3.39 -0.13 -0.74
CA LEU A 23 -2.94 -0.30 -2.11
C LEU A 23 -3.93 0.34 -3.11
N ALA A 24 -5.23 0.07 -2.95
CA ALA A 24 -6.28 0.65 -3.79
C ALA A 24 -6.30 2.19 -3.71
N ALA A 25 -6.06 2.74 -2.52
CA ALA A 25 -5.92 4.18 -2.34
C ALA A 25 -4.76 4.75 -3.20
N LEU A 26 -3.57 4.14 -3.12
CA LEU A 26 -2.40 4.58 -3.89
C LEU A 26 -2.65 4.55 -5.41
N GLU A 27 -3.30 3.50 -5.90
CA GLU A 27 -3.63 3.36 -7.32
C GLU A 27 -4.65 4.39 -7.79
N ALA A 28 -5.71 4.62 -7.02
CA ALA A 28 -6.72 5.62 -7.33
C ALA A 28 -6.11 7.04 -7.33
N GLY A 29 -5.27 7.35 -6.35
CA GLY A 29 -4.55 8.63 -6.31
C GLY A 29 -3.64 8.83 -7.52
N GLN A 30 -2.93 7.78 -7.95
CA GLN A 30 -2.09 7.84 -9.14
C GLN A 30 -2.93 8.01 -10.42
N ALA A 31 -4.06 7.31 -10.53
CA ALA A 31 -4.98 7.42 -11.67
C ALA A 31 -5.64 8.80 -11.77
N ALA A 32 -5.92 9.45 -10.63
CA ALA A 32 -6.47 10.80 -10.53
C ALA A 32 -5.45 11.92 -10.85
N GLY A 33 -4.23 11.56 -11.25
CA GLY A 33 -3.19 12.49 -11.70
C GLY A 33 -1.88 12.39 -10.90
N GLY A 34 -1.89 11.73 -9.75
CA GLY A 34 -0.70 11.41 -8.97
C GLY A 34 0.11 12.63 -8.50
N ASP A 35 1.37 12.38 -8.14
CA ASP A 35 2.33 13.44 -7.86
C ASP A 35 2.81 14.05 -9.19
N ARG A 36 2.86 15.39 -9.26
CA ARG A 36 3.33 16.13 -10.43
C ARG A 36 4.75 15.75 -10.88
N ARG A 37 5.57 15.25 -9.97
CA ARG A 37 6.96 14.81 -10.25
C ARG A 37 7.02 13.42 -10.88
N GLY A 38 5.90 12.71 -10.97
CA GLY A 38 5.85 11.29 -11.32
C GLY A 38 6.06 10.41 -10.10
N MET A 39 6.30 9.12 -10.37
CA MET A 39 6.54 8.11 -9.35
C MET A 39 7.91 7.46 -9.56
N GLN A 40 8.61 7.18 -8.46
CA GLN A 40 9.91 6.50 -8.48
C GLN A 40 9.95 5.38 -7.42
N SER A 41 9.26 5.58 -6.30
CA SER A 41 9.20 4.63 -5.19
C SER A 41 7.78 4.48 -4.64
N ALA A 42 7.55 3.42 -3.89
CA ALA A 42 6.31 3.18 -3.15
C ALA A 42 6.60 2.36 -1.90
N ALA A 43 5.91 2.65 -0.79
CA ALA A 43 6.11 1.95 0.47
C ALA A 43 4.81 1.81 1.25
N MET A 44 4.74 0.78 2.08
CA MET A 44 3.62 0.51 2.97
C MET A 44 4.14 -0.01 4.31
N LEU A 45 3.65 0.58 5.41
CA LEU A 45 3.92 0.16 6.77
C LEU A 45 2.57 0.00 7.50
N ILE A 46 2.33 -1.19 8.03
CA ILE A 46 1.19 -1.50 8.88
C ILE A 46 1.73 -1.95 10.22
N VAL A 47 1.25 -1.31 11.28
CA VAL A 47 1.60 -1.63 12.66
C VAL A 47 0.33 -1.91 13.45
N GLN A 48 0.46 -2.79 14.43
CA GLN A 48 -0.57 -3.13 15.39
C GLN A 48 0.12 -3.51 16.68
N GLU A 49 -0.36 -3.00 17.81
CA GLU A 49 0.12 -3.40 19.14
C GLU A 49 0.09 -4.93 19.26
N ASP A 50 1.24 -5.52 19.63
CA ASP A 50 1.45 -6.96 19.73
C ASP A 50 1.21 -7.75 18.42
N GLY A 51 1.18 -7.07 17.27
CA GLY A 51 0.88 -7.65 15.96
C GLY A 51 2.10 -8.03 15.11
N GLY A 52 3.31 -7.88 15.65
CA GLY A 52 4.54 -8.16 14.89
C GLY A 52 4.79 -9.64 14.61
N VAL A 53 5.43 -9.91 13.46
CA VAL A 53 5.72 -11.29 12.99
C VAL A 53 6.98 -11.89 13.66
N TRP A 54 7.61 -11.17 14.59
CA TRP A 54 8.79 -11.63 15.34
C TRP A 54 8.80 -11.05 16.76
N LEU A 55 9.60 -11.64 17.65
CA LEU A 55 9.78 -11.15 19.02
C LEU A 55 10.22 -9.67 19.01
N ASN A 56 9.49 -8.85 19.77
CA ASN A 56 9.78 -7.44 20.08
C ASN A 56 9.56 -6.41 18.95
N ASN A 57 8.51 -6.54 18.12
CA ASN A 57 8.04 -5.43 17.29
C ASN A 57 6.52 -5.46 17.09
N ASP A 58 5.97 -4.32 16.64
CA ASP A 58 4.55 -4.14 16.32
C ASP A 58 4.29 -4.17 14.80
N VAL A 59 5.29 -4.59 14.00
CA VAL A 59 5.24 -4.46 12.54
C VAL A 59 4.54 -5.66 11.93
N VAL A 60 3.28 -5.44 11.55
CA VAL A 60 2.47 -6.42 10.84
C VAL A 60 2.98 -6.59 9.42
N LEU A 61 3.26 -5.48 8.71
CA LEU A 61 3.71 -5.50 7.32
C LEU A 61 4.58 -4.28 7.03
N ARG A 62 5.74 -4.51 6.42
CA ARG A 62 6.60 -3.46 5.86
C ARG A 62 7.06 -3.88 4.48
N LEU A 63 6.59 -3.16 3.46
CA LEU A 63 6.95 -3.38 2.06
C LEU A 63 7.46 -2.07 1.47
N GLN A 64 8.52 -2.14 0.67
CA GLN A 64 9.16 -0.97 0.11
C GLN A 64 9.74 -1.30 -1.26
N VAL A 65 9.48 -0.42 -2.21
CA VAL A 65 10.03 -0.40 -3.56
C VAL A 65 10.79 0.90 -3.68
N ASP A 66 12.12 0.84 -3.65
CA ASP A 66 12.97 2.01 -3.57
C ASP A 66 13.15 2.75 -4.91
N ASP A 67 13.20 2.00 -6.00
CA ASP A 67 13.36 2.54 -7.35
C ASP A 67 12.74 1.58 -8.37
N ALA A 68 11.70 2.03 -9.08
CA ALA A 68 11.08 1.29 -10.16
C ALA A 68 10.38 2.24 -11.15
N PRO A 69 10.25 1.86 -12.43
CA PRO A 69 9.43 2.61 -13.39
C PRO A 69 7.94 2.63 -13.02
N GLU A 70 7.45 1.54 -12.42
CA GLU A 70 6.06 1.37 -11.99
C GLU A 70 6.01 0.89 -10.52
N PRO A 71 6.36 1.75 -9.55
CA PRO A 71 6.57 1.33 -8.16
C PRO A 71 5.29 0.87 -7.46
N ILE A 72 4.12 1.43 -7.81
CA ILE A 72 2.84 1.01 -7.22
C ILE A 72 2.44 -0.39 -7.72
N ALA A 73 2.67 -0.69 -9.00
CA ALA A 73 2.44 -2.03 -9.55
C ALA A 73 3.37 -3.08 -8.90
N GLU A 74 4.63 -2.71 -8.66
CA GLU A 74 5.56 -3.58 -7.95
C GLU A 74 5.17 -3.77 -6.48
N LEU A 75 4.71 -2.70 -5.80
CA LEU A 75 4.18 -2.80 -4.45
C LEU A 75 2.95 -3.72 -4.38
N ARG A 76 2.05 -3.66 -5.38
CA ARG A 76 0.92 -4.61 -5.51
C ARG A 76 1.40 -6.05 -5.53
N ARG A 77 2.40 -6.36 -6.37
CA ARG A 77 2.97 -7.71 -6.47
C ARG A 77 3.48 -8.19 -5.11
N LEU A 78 4.15 -7.33 -4.35
CA LEU A 78 4.63 -7.63 -2.99
C LEU A 78 3.47 -7.85 -2.00
N VAL A 79 2.41 -7.03 -2.07
CA VAL A 79 1.20 -7.20 -1.23
C VAL A 79 0.53 -8.55 -1.49
N GLU A 80 0.39 -8.97 -2.75
CA GLU A 80 -0.21 -10.25 -3.11
C GLU A 80 0.66 -11.46 -2.69
N ILE A 81 1.98 -11.32 -2.68
CA ILE A 81 2.88 -12.34 -2.13
C ILE A 81 2.72 -12.41 -0.61
N ALA A 82 2.71 -11.28 0.08
CA ALA A 82 2.56 -11.22 1.52
C ALA A 82 1.17 -11.74 1.98
N ALA A 83 0.11 -11.48 1.22
CA ALA A 83 -1.22 -11.98 1.52
C ALA A 83 -1.29 -13.52 1.46
N ARG A 84 -0.68 -14.14 0.45
CA ARG A 84 -0.59 -15.61 0.32
C ARG A 84 0.17 -16.30 1.44
N GLN A 85 1.09 -15.58 2.11
CA GLN A 85 1.85 -16.11 3.25
C GLN A 85 1.06 -16.06 4.57
N ARG A 86 -0.09 -15.38 4.59
CA ARG A 86 -0.97 -15.26 5.76
C ARG A 86 -2.12 -16.27 5.76
N GLU A 87 -2.39 -16.90 4.61
CA GLU A 87 -3.30 -18.04 4.49
C GLU A 87 -2.63 -19.32 5.03
#